data_AF-A0A7L2DRH5-F1
#
_entry.id   AF-A0A7L2DRH5-F1
#
_cell.length_a   1.000
_cell.length_b   1.000
_cell.length_c   1.000
_cell.angle_alpha   90.00
_cell.angle_beta   90.00
_cell.angle_gamma   90.00
#
_symmetry.space_group_name_H-M   'P 1'
#
loop_
_entity.id
_entity.type
_entity.pdbx_description
1 polymer ?
#
loop_
_entity_poly.entity_id
_entity_poly.type
_entity_poly.pdbx_seq_one_letter_code
_entity_poly.pdbx_strand_id
1 'polypeptide(L)' 'LDVRCFDPNDVCVMVKDGRVTVAAEHKDECNTCMGKVSSYKKYMKEFSLPPGTCEKEVTYSV' A
#
# COMPACT_ATOMS: atom_id res chain seq x y z
N LEU A 1 -6.05 -5.92 6.55
CA LEU A 1 -5.90 -5.70 5.09
C LEU A 1 -5.00 -6.78 4.55
N ASP A 2 -5.33 -7.40 3.43
CA ASP A 2 -4.45 -8.42 2.84
C ASP A 2 -3.53 -7.76 1.81
N VAL A 3 -2.31 -7.42 2.23
CA VAL A 3 -1.25 -6.84 1.39
C VAL A 3 -0.04 -7.78 1.27
N ARG A 4 -0.21 -9.08 1.59
CA ARG A 4 0.87 -10.08 1.62
C ARG A 4 1.55 -10.33 0.27
N CYS A 5 0.96 -9.87 -0.83
CA CYS A 5 1.50 -9.98 -2.17
C CYS A 5 2.47 -8.83 -2.54
N PHE A 6 2.73 -7.90 -1.62
CA PHE A 6 3.63 -6.76 -1.80
C PHE A 6 4.81 -6.84 -0.83
N ASP A 7 5.95 -6.27 -1.22
CA ASP A 7 7.06 -6.02 -0.28
C ASP A 7 6.58 -5.03 0.79
N PRO A 8 6.90 -5.23 2.08
CA PRO A 8 6.56 -4.27 3.13
C PRO A 8 7.03 -2.84 2.86
N ASN A 9 8.15 -2.67 2.14
CA ASN A 9 8.70 -1.36 1.77
C ASN A 9 7.88 -0.66 0.68
N ASP A 10 7.09 -1.40 -0.09
CA ASP A 10 6.19 -0.84 -1.11
C ASP A 10 4.83 -0.44 -0.52
N VAL A 11 4.56 -0.78 0.75
CA VAL A 11 3.32 -0.44 1.44
C VAL A 11 3.43 0.94 2.07
N CYS A 12 2.51 1.82 1.69
CA CYS A 12 2.39 3.17 2.23
C CYS A 12 1.05 3.32 2.97
N VAL A 13 1.12 3.82 4.22
CA VAL A 13 -0.04 4.17 5.03
C VAL A 13 -0.06 5.69 5.22
N MET A 14 -1.16 6.32 4.83
CA MET A 14 -1.37 7.75 4.97
C MET A 14 -2.59 8.01 5.85
N VAL A 15 -2.43 8.88 6.85
CA VAL A 15 -3.53 9.34 7.70
C VAL A 15 -3.70 10.83 7.48
N LYS A 16 -4.87 11.24 6.99
CA LYS A 16 -5.15 12.64 6.67
C LYS A 16 -6.67 12.89 6.61
N ASP A 17 -7.10 14.03 7.14
CA ASP A 17 -8.48 14.54 7.08
C ASP A 17 -9.52 13.52 7.58
N GLY A 18 -9.19 12.81 8.67
CA GLY A 18 -10.03 11.77 9.26
C GLY A 18 -10.11 10.50 8.41
N ARG A 19 -9.16 10.27 7.49
CA ARG A 19 -9.11 9.09 6.63
C ARG A 19 -7.77 8.37 6.75
N VAL A 20 -7.81 7.05 6.60
CA VAL A 20 -6.65 6.18 6.48
C VAL A 20 -6.63 5.58 5.08
N THR A 21 -5.56 5.83 4.34
CA THR A 21 -5.32 5.28 3.02
C THR A 21 -4.16 4.32 3.09
N VAL A 22 -4.40 3.08 2.66
CA VAL A 22 -3.36 2.05 2.51
C VAL A 22 -3.17 1.79 1.03
N ALA A 23 -1.97 2.08 0.53
CA ALA A 23 -1.57 1.88 -0.84
C ALA A 23 -0.35 0.97 -0.92
N ALA A 24 -0.25 0.19 -2.00
CA ALA A 24 0.97 -0.54 -2.33
C ALA A 24 1.14 -0.58 -3.84
N GLU A 25 2.37 -0.41 -4.30
CA GLU A 25 2.68 -0.38 -5.73
C GLU A 25 4.03 -1.05 -5.97
N HIS A 26 4.05 -2.08 -6.80
CA HIS A 26 5.26 -2.84 -7.11
C HIS A 26 5.42 -3.01 -8.61
N LYS A 27 6.65 -2.83 -9.09
CA LYS A 27 7.02 -3.03 -10.48
C LYS A 27 8.24 -3.94 -10.56
N ASP A 28 8.05 -5.10 -11.18
CA ASP A 28 9.14 -6.02 -11.49
C ASP A 28 9.56 -5.85 -12.95
N GLU A 29 10.86 -5.90 -13.19
CA GLU A 29 11.42 -6.05 -14.53
C GLU A 29 12.39 -7.22 -14.52
N CYS A 30 12.13 -8.23 -15.35
CA CYS A 30 13.01 -9.38 -15.52
C CYS A 30 13.44 -9.54 -16.98
N ASN A 31 14.72 -9.85 -17.19
CA ASN A 31 15.23 -10.22 -18.51
C ASN A 31 15.12 -11.73 -18.66
N THR A 32 14.41 -12.17 -19.68
CA THR A 32 14.30 -13.59 -20.06
C THR A 32 15.09 -13.85 -21.34
N CYS A 33 15.32 -15.11 -21.67
CA CYS A 33 15.92 -15.49 -22.97
C CYS A 33 15.09 -15.02 -24.18
N MET A 34 13.82 -14.65 -23.98
CA MET A 34 12.90 -14.16 -25.01
C MET A 34 12.72 -12.64 -25.01
N GLY A 35 13.40 -11.91 -24.11
CA GLY A 35 13.31 -10.46 -23.99
C GLY A 35 12.95 -9.98 -22.57
N LYS A 36 12.68 -8.68 -22.44
CA LYS A 36 12.36 -8.03 -21.16
C LYS A 36 10.87 -8.17 -20.84
N VAL A 37 10.54 -8.74 -19.68
CA VAL A 37 9.18 -8.87 -19.17
C VAL A 37 9.03 -7.91 -18.00
N SER A 38 7.95 -7.12 -18.01
CA SER A 38 7.57 -6.25 -16.91
C SER A 38 6.27 -6.72 -16.28
N SER A 39 6.24 -6.71 -14.95
CA SER A 39 5.03 -7.00 -14.17
C SER A 39 4.73 -5.81 -13.27
N TYR A 40 3.45 -5.47 -13.13
CA TYR A 40 3.00 -4.33 -12.34
C TYR A 40 1.82 -4.74 -11.47
N LYS A 41 1.87 -4.39 -10.19
CA LYS A 41 0.80 -4.63 -9.22
C LYS A 41 0.54 -3.35 -8.45
N LYS A 42 -0.75 -3.04 -8.25
CA LYS A 42 -1.19 -1.89 -7.44
C LYS A 42 -2.34 -2.30 -6.52
N TYR A 43 -2.32 -1.76 -5.32
CA TYR A 43 -3.37 -1.86 -4.32
C TYR A 43 -3.66 -0.48 -3.74
N MET A 44 -4.93 -0.17 -3.50
CA MET A 44 -5.35 1.02 -2.76
C MET A 44 -6.66 0.75 -2.04
N LYS A 45 -6.72 1.09 -0.75
CA LYS A 45 -7.95 1.06 0.02
C LYS A 45 -7.98 2.19 1.04
N GLU A 46 -9.14 2.83 1.16
CA GLU A 46 -9.36 3.96 2.05
C GLU A 46 -10.42 3.61 3.10
N PHE A 47 -10.25 4.15 4.30
CA PHE A 47 -11.14 4.00 5.45
C PHE A 47 -11.39 5.36 6.07
N SER A 48 -12.64 5.63 6.44
CA SER A 48 -12.97 6.78 7.28
C SER A 48 -12.75 6.42 8.75
N LEU A 49 -12.08 7.31 9.49
CA LEU A 49 -12.00 7.22 10.93
C LEU A 49 -13.33 7.64 11.57
N PRO A 50 -13.72 7.02 12.70
CA PRO A 50 -14.83 7.52 13.50
C PRO A 50 -14.65 8.99 13.92
N PRO A 51 -15.73 9.77 14.06
CA PRO A 51 -15.65 11.15 14.55
C PRO A 51 -14.94 11.22 15.91
N GLY A 52 -14.07 12.23 16.08
CA GLY A 52 -13.32 12.43 17.32
C GLY A 52 -12.06 11.56 17.47
N THR A 53 -11.74 10.70 16.50
CA THR A 53 -10.48 9.94 16.49
C THR A 53 -9.30 10.88 16.27
N CYS A 54 -8.27 10.79 17.13
CA CYS A 54 -7.03 11.52 16.93
C CYS A 54 -6.16 10.82 15.89
N GLU A 55 -5.82 11.49 14.80
CA GLU A 55 -4.99 10.90 13.73
C GLU A 55 -3.62 10.42 14.23
N LYS A 56 -3.07 11.06 15.28
CA LYS A 56 -1.78 10.69 15.88
C LYS A 56 -1.82 9.40 16.68
N GLU A 57 -3.00 8.92 17.04
CA GLU A 57 -3.20 7.66 17.75
C GLU A 57 -3.34 6.47 16.79
N VAL A 58 -3.43 6.72 15.48
CA VAL A 58 -3.43 5.66 14.47
C VAL A 58 -2.05 5.00 14.47
N THR A 59 -2.05 3.69 14.73
CA THR A 59 -0.86 2.84 14.66
C THR A 59 -1.03 1.85 13.52
N TYR A 60 0.09 1.47 12.90
CA TYR A 60 0.12 0.45 11.87
C TYR A 60 1.39 -0.38 12.00
N SER A 61 1.29 -1.63 11.55
CA SER A 61 2.40 -2.58 11.45
C SER A 61 2.20 -3.37 10.17
N VAL A 62 3.28 -3.60 9.45
CA VAL A 62 3.30 -4.38 8.21
C VAL A 62 3.83 -5.78 8.50
#